data_AF-A0A2E0R022-F1
#
_entry.id   AF-A0A2E0R022-F1
#
_cell.length_a   1.000
_cell.length_b   1.000
_cell.length_c   1.000
_cell.angle_alpha   90.00
_cell.angle_beta   90.00
_cell.angle_gamma   90.00
#
_symmetry.space_group_name_H-M   'P 1'
#
loop_
_entity.id
_entity.type
_entity.pdbx_description
1 polymer ?
#
loop_
_entity_poly.entity_id
_entity_poly.type
_entity_poly.pdbx_seq_one_letter_code
_entity_poly.pdbx_strand_id
1 'polypeptide(L)'
;MKAEHQYQTVPLDSAQMDRFHRVAPGTLARRDTAFYRRELTLGFEFLLTGVIAIVGTLAFGWSAMNWLVFLIIGTFSGILTDTIKLFFLNKPINQHADNSADDQFVGLVCDALRKGEKEIPKMQDGGRYKPEIGLVFDLVFAPVSTLLIYFTVKENGFDGWNELFGQKHFLTSVIGFCAWQLLMTVWEIVSFRMTTNPENPVKILLGGRGVGLFFLFFLTAATGSCTKDQTDYTVALYVANGLLILMGLLNTFGILSIRNDSRWLREYLEKRNQGYGAGR
;
A
#
# COMPACT_ATOMS: atom_id res chain seq x y z
N MET A 1 14.34 17.56 24.73
CA MET A 1 14.79 16.18 25.00
C MET A 1 14.21 15.27 23.93
N LYS A 2 15.02 14.82 22.98
CA LYS A 2 14.60 13.77 22.04
C LYS A 2 14.77 12.45 22.77
N ALA A 3 13.67 11.75 23.04
CA ALA A 3 13.76 10.36 23.41
C ALA A 3 14.28 9.63 22.16
N GLU A 4 15.57 9.30 22.14
CA GLU A 4 16.08 8.30 21.21
C GLU A 4 15.37 7.00 21.58
N HIS A 5 14.38 6.62 20.77
CA HIS A 5 13.92 5.24 20.78
C HIS A 5 15.11 4.38 20.38
N GLN A 6 15.81 3.82 21.37
CA GLN A 6 16.81 2.79 21.16
C GLN A 6 16.06 1.57 20.62
N TYR A 7 16.05 1.45 19.29
CA TYR A 7 15.65 0.21 18.64
C TYR A 7 16.56 -0.89 19.15
N GLN A 8 15.98 -1.97 19.67
CA GLN A 8 16.78 -3.14 20.04
C GLN A 8 17.49 -3.61 18.77
N THR A 9 18.83 -3.71 18.82
CA THR A 9 19.65 -4.27 17.76
C THR A 9 20.07 -5.69 18.12
N VAL A 10 20.43 -6.47 17.12
CA VAL A 10 21.06 -7.79 17.27
C VAL A 10 22.35 -7.85 16.46
N PRO A 11 23.39 -8.55 16.95
CA PRO A 11 24.63 -8.68 16.22
C PRO A 11 24.42 -9.46 14.92
N LEU A 12 25.09 -9.02 13.86
CA LEU A 12 25.20 -9.73 12.58
C LEU A 12 26.26 -10.81 12.71
N ASP A 13 25.94 -11.86 13.46
CA ASP A 13 26.83 -12.99 13.72
C ASP A 13 26.84 -14.01 12.55
N SER A 14 27.61 -15.09 12.71
CA SER A 14 27.71 -16.16 11.71
C SER A 14 26.36 -16.82 11.42
N ALA A 15 25.49 -16.97 12.43
CA ALA A 15 24.19 -17.60 12.25
C ALA A 15 23.24 -16.72 11.42
N GLN A 16 23.26 -15.40 11.64
CA GLN A 16 22.52 -14.44 10.81
C GLN A 16 23.04 -14.42 9.38
N MET A 17 24.37 -14.44 9.20
CA MET A 17 24.98 -14.49 7.87
C MET A 17 24.65 -15.80 7.14
N ASP A 18 24.67 -16.95 7.82
CA ASP A 18 24.27 -18.23 7.25
C ASP A 18 22.80 -18.24 6.84
N ARG A 19 21.91 -17.67 7.67
CA ARG A 19 20.51 -17.48 7.31
C ARG A 19 20.40 -16.58 6.08
N PHE A 20 21.06 -15.43 6.07
CA PHE A 20 21.02 -14.47 4.97
C PHE A 20 21.42 -15.14 3.66
N HIS A 21 22.53 -15.87 3.66
CA HIS A 21 23.03 -16.60 2.51
C HIS A 21 22.09 -17.68 1.99
N ARG A 22 21.28 -18.28 2.87
CA ARG A 22 20.26 -19.27 2.49
C ARG A 22 19.02 -18.60 1.87
N VAL A 23 18.57 -17.47 2.40
CA VAL A 23 17.30 -16.83 1.97
C VAL A 23 17.47 -15.83 0.83
N ALA A 24 18.63 -15.15 0.75
CA ALA A 24 18.88 -14.08 -0.21
C ALA A 24 18.69 -14.46 -1.68
N PRO A 25 19.07 -15.67 -2.16
CA PRO A 25 18.79 -16.07 -3.54
C PRO A 25 17.30 -16.12 -3.85
N GLY A 26 16.48 -16.63 -2.92
CA GLY A 26 15.03 -16.67 -3.05
C GLY A 26 14.41 -15.27 -3.09
N THR A 27 14.83 -14.39 -2.16
CA THR A 27 14.41 -12.97 -2.18
C THR A 27 14.75 -12.28 -3.50
N LEU A 28 15.95 -12.53 -4.03
CA LEU A 28 16.36 -11.95 -5.31
C LEU A 28 15.54 -12.50 -6.49
N ALA A 29 15.22 -13.80 -6.49
CA ALA A 29 14.41 -14.43 -7.54
C ALA A 29 12.98 -13.88 -7.60
N ARG A 30 12.41 -13.51 -6.45
CA ARG A 30 11.09 -12.87 -6.35
C ARG A 30 11.04 -11.44 -6.86
N ARG A 31 12.17 -10.72 -6.89
CA ARG A 31 12.28 -9.32 -7.33
C ARG A 31 12.53 -9.22 -8.84
N ASP A 32 11.66 -9.85 -9.61
CA ASP A 32 11.73 -9.90 -11.08
C ASP A 32 11.04 -8.70 -11.75
N THR A 33 10.95 -8.70 -13.09
CA THR A 33 10.28 -7.62 -13.82
C THR A 33 8.79 -7.53 -13.49
N ALA A 34 8.13 -8.66 -13.19
CA ALA A 34 6.72 -8.67 -12.85
C ALA A 34 6.47 -8.06 -11.47
N PHE A 35 7.34 -8.32 -10.48
CA PHE A 35 7.38 -7.66 -9.18
C PHE A 35 7.35 -6.13 -9.36
N TYR A 36 8.32 -5.57 -10.09
CA TYR A 36 8.43 -4.11 -10.24
C TYR A 36 7.22 -3.50 -10.95
N ARG A 37 6.67 -4.18 -11.97
CA ARG A 37 5.46 -3.72 -12.66
C ARG A 37 4.25 -3.66 -11.72
N ARG A 38 4.09 -4.66 -10.84
CA ARG A 38 2.98 -4.72 -9.88
C ARG A 38 3.10 -3.63 -8.82
N GLU A 39 4.28 -3.44 -8.26
CA GLU A 39 4.55 -2.35 -7.31
C GLU A 39 4.33 -0.97 -7.94
N LEU A 40 4.78 -0.75 -9.18
CA LEU A 40 4.55 0.51 -9.90
C LEU A 40 3.05 0.75 -10.11
N THR A 41 2.29 -0.31 -10.43
CA THR A 41 0.84 -0.22 -10.60
C THR A 41 0.13 0.15 -9.29
N LEU A 42 0.64 -0.31 -8.13
CA LEU A 42 0.15 0.14 -6.81
C LEU A 42 0.39 1.63 -6.58
N GLY A 43 1.61 2.10 -6.86
CA GLY A 43 1.93 3.53 -6.77
C GLY A 43 1.06 4.37 -7.69
N PHE A 44 0.85 3.90 -8.92
CA PHE A 44 0.01 4.57 -9.90
C PHE A 44 -1.45 4.66 -9.48
N GLU A 45 -2.01 3.64 -8.81
CA GLU A 45 -3.39 3.72 -8.29
C GLU A 45 -3.55 4.79 -7.22
N PHE A 46 -2.59 4.94 -6.30
CA PHE A 46 -2.62 6.02 -5.31
C PHE A 46 -2.54 7.40 -5.98
N LEU A 47 -1.63 7.56 -6.94
CA LEU A 47 -1.51 8.79 -7.72
C LEU A 47 -2.81 9.09 -8.50
N LEU A 48 -3.35 8.09 -9.18
CA LEU A 48 -4.56 8.23 -9.99
C LEU A 48 -5.76 8.63 -9.13
N THR A 49 -5.93 7.98 -7.98
CA THR A 49 -6.99 8.32 -7.01
C THR A 49 -6.88 9.79 -6.60
N GLY A 50 -5.65 10.25 -6.31
CA GLY A 50 -5.46 11.62 -5.86
C GLY A 50 -5.53 12.68 -6.97
N VAL A 51 -5.09 12.35 -8.18
CA VAL A 51 -5.14 13.23 -9.35
C VAL A 51 -6.58 13.39 -9.84
N ILE A 52 -7.37 12.30 -9.90
CA ILE A 52 -8.78 12.37 -10.34
C ILE A 52 -9.56 13.37 -9.48
N ALA A 53 -9.34 13.37 -8.16
CA ALA A 53 -10.04 14.29 -7.29
C ALA A 53 -9.62 15.76 -7.47
N ILE A 54 -8.32 16.02 -7.69
CA ILE A 54 -7.83 17.37 -8.02
C ILE A 54 -8.44 17.85 -9.33
N VAL A 55 -8.40 17.02 -10.37
CA VAL A 55 -8.98 17.34 -11.68
C VAL A 55 -10.50 17.52 -11.56
N GLY A 56 -11.17 16.68 -10.80
CA GLY A 56 -12.58 16.82 -10.42
C GLY A 56 -12.90 18.20 -9.88
N THR A 57 -12.10 18.66 -8.92
CA THR A 57 -12.28 19.96 -8.27
C THR A 57 -11.96 21.12 -9.21
N LEU A 58 -10.79 21.09 -9.86
CA LEU A 58 -10.29 22.22 -10.66
C LEU A 58 -10.95 22.35 -12.04
N ALA A 59 -11.27 21.23 -12.69
CA ALA A 59 -11.80 21.22 -14.06
C ALA A 59 -13.32 21.01 -14.13
N PHE A 60 -13.88 20.25 -13.18
CA PHE A 60 -15.30 19.89 -13.19
C PHE A 60 -16.10 20.50 -12.03
N GLY A 61 -15.48 21.36 -11.21
CA GLY A 61 -16.13 22.07 -10.11
C GLY A 61 -16.64 21.14 -9.02
N TRP A 62 -15.99 20.00 -8.78
CA TRP A 62 -16.39 19.09 -7.71
C TRP A 62 -16.36 19.80 -6.35
N SER A 63 -17.43 19.61 -5.57
CA SER A 63 -17.47 20.03 -4.18
C SER A 63 -16.60 19.11 -3.31
N ALA A 64 -16.29 19.57 -2.10
CA ALA A 64 -15.68 18.73 -1.06
C ALA A 64 -16.48 17.42 -0.83
N MET A 65 -17.80 17.48 -0.98
CA MET A 65 -18.66 16.31 -0.82
C MET A 65 -18.49 15.28 -1.94
N ASN A 66 -18.43 15.73 -3.21
CA ASN A 66 -18.11 14.85 -4.33
C ASN A 66 -16.79 14.13 -4.08
N TRP A 67 -15.77 14.86 -3.61
CA TRP A 67 -14.47 14.28 -3.31
C TRP A 67 -14.53 13.25 -2.19
N LEU A 68 -15.16 13.58 -1.06
CA LEU A 68 -15.34 12.67 0.05
C LEU A 68 -16.04 11.37 -0.39
N VAL A 69 -17.10 11.49 -1.18
CA VAL A 69 -17.84 10.34 -1.71
C VAL A 69 -17.02 9.55 -2.73
N PHE A 70 -16.23 10.22 -3.58
CA PHE A 70 -15.27 9.55 -4.47
C PHE A 70 -14.27 8.70 -3.68
N LEU A 71 -13.72 9.23 -2.58
CA LEU A 71 -12.80 8.50 -1.71
C LEU A 71 -13.47 7.31 -1.01
N ILE A 72 -14.70 7.48 -0.51
CA ILE A 72 -15.48 6.39 0.09
C ILE A 72 -15.72 5.29 -0.94
N ILE A 73 -16.24 5.62 -2.12
CA ILE A 73 -16.50 4.65 -3.19
C ILE A 73 -15.20 3.98 -3.62
N GLY A 74 -14.12 4.75 -3.79
CA GLY A 74 -12.82 4.20 -4.15
C GLY A 74 -12.24 3.26 -3.10
N THR A 75 -12.50 3.53 -1.82
CA THR A 75 -12.14 2.65 -0.70
C THR A 75 -12.90 1.34 -0.79
N PHE A 76 -14.23 1.36 -0.92
CA PHE A 76 -15.06 0.16 -1.01
C PHE A 76 -14.78 -0.65 -2.28
N SER A 77 -14.58 0.02 -3.43
CA SER A 77 -14.16 -0.63 -4.67
C SER A 77 -12.81 -1.33 -4.47
N GLY A 78 -11.86 -0.67 -3.80
CA GLY A 78 -10.58 -1.26 -3.42
C GLY A 78 -10.73 -2.51 -2.55
N ILE A 79 -11.51 -2.42 -1.46
CA ILE A 79 -11.80 -3.54 -0.55
C ILE A 79 -12.44 -4.71 -1.32
N LEU A 80 -13.40 -4.43 -2.20
CA LEU A 80 -14.04 -5.44 -3.04
C LEU A 80 -13.01 -6.12 -3.94
N THR A 81 -12.16 -5.35 -4.62
CA THR A 81 -11.11 -5.93 -5.47
C THR A 81 -10.10 -6.75 -4.69
N ASP A 82 -9.68 -6.30 -3.52
CA ASP A 82 -8.77 -7.04 -2.65
C ASP A 82 -9.44 -8.33 -2.11
N THR A 83 -10.74 -8.29 -1.82
CA THR A 83 -11.54 -9.49 -1.46
C THR A 83 -11.57 -10.50 -2.60
N ILE A 84 -11.83 -10.04 -3.83
CA ILE A 84 -11.82 -10.88 -5.04
C ILE A 84 -10.43 -11.52 -5.22
N LYS A 85 -9.35 -10.74 -5.11
CA LYS A 85 -7.98 -11.27 -5.19
C LYS A 85 -7.72 -12.28 -4.09
N LEU A 86 -8.10 -12.01 -2.85
CA LEU A 86 -7.93 -12.94 -1.74
C LEU A 86 -8.64 -14.27 -2.02
N PHE A 87 -9.85 -14.23 -2.57
CA PHE A 87 -10.59 -15.44 -2.92
C PHE A 87 -9.92 -16.25 -4.04
N PHE A 88 -9.49 -15.59 -5.12
CA PHE A 88 -8.93 -16.28 -6.30
C PHE A 88 -7.43 -16.58 -6.22
N LEU A 89 -6.69 -15.87 -5.37
CA LEU A 89 -5.23 -15.91 -5.24
C LEU A 89 -4.81 -16.14 -3.77
N ASN A 90 -5.64 -16.80 -2.97
CA ASN A 90 -5.39 -17.03 -1.54
C ASN A 90 -4.00 -17.64 -1.27
N LYS A 91 -3.68 -18.75 -1.97
CA LYS A 91 -2.42 -19.47 -1.80
C LYS A 91 -1.19 -18.58 -2.06
N PRO A 92 -1.05 -17.91 -3.22
CA PRO A 92 0.11 -17.05 -3.45
C PRO A 92 0.15 -15.82 -2.54
N ILE A 93 -1.00 -15.27 -2.12
CA ILE A 93 -1.03 -14.19 -1.13
C ILE A 93 -0.45 -14.66 0.21
N ASN A 94 -0.85 -15.83 0.68
CA ASN A 94 -0.33 -16.40 1.93
C ASN A 94 1.16 -16.80 1.82
N GLN A 95 1.60 -17.31 0.66
CA GLN A 95 3.02 -17.55 0.40
C GLN A 95 3.83 -16.25 0.41
N HIS A 96 3.30 -15.18 -0.16
CA HIS A 96 3.95 -13.86 -0.10
C HIS A 96 4.04 -13.35 1.35
N ALA A 97 2.97 -13.51 2.14
CA ALA A 97 2.97 -13.16 3.55
C ALA A 97 4.03 -13.93 4.35
N ASP A 98 4.17 -15.24 4.12
CA ASP A 98 5.21 -16.06 4.75
C ASP A 98 6.63 -15.63 4.34
N ASN A 99 6.83 -15.21 3.08
CA ASN A 99 8.12 -14.77 2.57
C ASN A 99 8.51 -13.33 2.97
N SER A 100 7.54 -12.51 3.41
CA SER A 100 7.76 -11.09 3.73
C SER A 100 8.81 -10.88 4.82
N ALA A 101 8.84 -11.75 5.84
CA ALA A 101 9.82 -11.67 6.92
C ALA A 101 11.25 -11.94 6.43
N ASP A 102 11.43 -12.86 5.49
CA ASP A 102 12.74 -13.13 4.88
C ASP A 102 13.16 -11.99 3.95
N ASP A 103 12.22 -11.39 3.21
CA ASP A 103 12.51 -10.25 2.34
C ASP A 103 12.92 -9.00 3.14
N GLN A 104 12.27 -8.76 4.28
CA GLN A 104 12.63 -7.71 5.24
C GLN A 104 14.01 -7.99 5.86
N PHE A 105 14.24 -9.23 6.31
CA PHE A 105 15.53 -9.64 6.85
C PHE A 105 16.69 -9.39 5.87
N VAL A 106 16.52 -9.84 4.63
CA VAL A 106 17.52 -9.63 3.56
C VAL A 106 17.76 -8.14 3.34
N GLY A 107 16.72 -7.31 3.33
CA GLY A 107 16.85 -5.85 3.25
C GLY A 107 17.72 -5.28 4.37
N LEU A 108 17.41 -5.62 5.63
CA LEU A 108 18.16 -5.15 6.81
C LEU A 108 19.64 -5.58 6.78
N VAL A 109 19.92 -6.83 6.40
CA VAL A 109 21.29 -7.33 6.29
C VAL A 109 22.05 -6.66 5.14
N CYS A 110 21.43 -6.49 3.97
CA CYS A 110 22.03 -5.76 2.85
C CYS A 110 22.42 -4.34 3.25
N ASP A 111 21.54 -3.63 3.95
CA ASP A 111 21.81 -2.26 4.41
C ASP A 111 22.97 -2.21 5.41
N ALA A 112 23.00 -3.11 6.39
CA ALA A 112 24.09 -3.19 7.35
C ALA A 112 25.43 -3.50 6.66
N LEU A 113 25.46 -4.48 5.76
CA LEU A 113 26.67 -4.84 5.01
C LEU A 113 27.19 -3.68 4.15
N ARG A 114 26.30 -2.89 3.53
CA ARG A 114 26.69 -1.72 2.72
C ARG A 114 27.25 -0.58 3.57
N LYS A 115 26.75 -0.42 4.79
CA LYS A 115 27.22 0.60 5.74
C LYS A 115 28.43 0.13 6.57
N GLY A 116 28.81 -1.14 6.47
CA GLY A 116 29.85 -1.73 7.32
C GLY A 116 29.41 -1.90 8.78
N GLU A 117 28.10 -1.93 9.03
CA GLU A 117 27.52 -2.13 10.36
C GLU A 117 27.61 -3.60 10.77
N LYS A 118 27.81 -3.84 12.08
CA LYS A 118 27.90 -5.18 12.66
C LYS A 118 26.61 -5.61 13.37
N GLU A 119 25.58 -4.79 13.27
CA GLU A 119 24.31 -4.98 13.95
C GLU A 119 23.18 -4.65 12.99
N ILE A 120 22.06 -5.34 13.15
CA ILE A 120 20.81 -5.04 12.45
C ILE A 120 19.71 -4.75 13.48
N PRO A 121 18.70 -3.95 13.14
CA PRO A 121 17.50 -3.85 13.97
C PRO A 121 16.93 -5.23 14.24
N LYS A 122 16.62 -5.50 15.51
CA LYS A 122 15.92 -6.71 15.89
C LYS A 122 14.56 -6.67 15.22
N MET A 123 14.33 -7.57 14.26
CA MET A 123 12.98 -7.83 13.81
C MET A 123 12.21 -8.32 15.02
N GLN A 124 11.12 -7.64 15.33
CA GLN A 124 10.15 -8.21 16.23
C GLN A 124 9.73 -9.54 15.60
N ASP A 125 9.59 -10.60 16.40
CA ASP A 125 8.90 -11.83 16.00
C ASP A 125 7.39 -11.58 15.80
N GLY A 126 7.05 -10.37 15.32
CA GLY A 126 5.74 -9.85 15.06
C GLY A 126 5.05 -10.82 14.14
N GLY A 127 3.91 -11.32 14.62
CA GLY A 127 3.20 -12.44 14.03
C GLY A 127 3.09 -12.31 12.52
N ARG A 128 3.23 -13.46 11.84
CA ARG A 128 3.03 -13.58 10.40
C ARG A 128 1.85 -12.73 9.97
N TYR A 129 2.06 -11.83 9.03
CA TYR A 129 1.00 -11.05 8.45
C TYR A 129 -0.10 -12.00 7.98
N LYS A 130 -1.32 -11.85 8.52
CA LYS A 130 -2.48 -12.65 8.14
C LYS A 130 -3.39 -11.79 7.26
N PRO A 131 -3.39 -12.00 5.94
CA PRO A 131 -4.21 -11.24 5.00
C PRO A 131 -5.68 -11.18 5.45
N GLU A 132 -6.22 -12.29 5.94
CA GLU A 132 -7.62 -12.41 6.37
C GLU A 132 -7.97 -11.45 7.52
N ILE A 133 -7.03 -11.23 8.44
CA ILE A 133 -7.20 -10.26 9.52
C ILE A 133 -7.27 -8.85 8.95
N GLY A 134 -6.41 -8.51 7.99
CA GLY A 134 -6.46 -7.23 7.29
C GLY A 134 -7.81 -6.99 6.62
N LEU A 135 -8.38 -8.00 5.97
CA LEU A 135 -9.71 -7.89 5.36
C LEU A 135 -10.80 -7.62 6.42
N VAL A 136 -10.72 -8.27 7.58
CA VAL A 136 -11.66 -8.00 8.69
C VAL A 136 -11.55 -6.56 9.16
N PHE A 137 -10.32 -6.02 9.30
CA PHE A 137 -10.11 -4.61 9.61
C PHE A 137 -10.79 -3.71 8.56
N ASP A 138 -10.61 -3.98 7.27
CA ASP A 138 -11.26 -3.20 6.21
C ASP A 138 -12.79 -3.26 6.29
N LEU A 139 -13.35 -4.45 6.46
CA LEU A 139 -14.80 -4.67 6.52
C LEU A 139 -15.46 -4.09 7.78
N VAL A 140 -14.71 -3.88 8.85
CA VAL A 140 -15.21 -3.24 10.08
C VAL A 140 -14.99 -1.74 10.05
N PHE A 141 -13.76 -1.29 9.81
CA PHE A 141 -13.41 0.11 9.91
C PHE A 141 -13.99 0.94 8.76
N ALA A 142 -14.08 0.41 7.53
CA ALA A 142 -14.61 1.21 6.42
C ALA A 142 -16.11 1.54 6.59
N PRO A 143 -17.01 0.58 6.90
CA PRO A 143 -18.42 0.91 7.14
C PRO A 143 -18.63 1.80 8.37
N VAL A 144 -17.94 1.53 9.48
CA VAL A 144 -18.04 2.36 10.70
C VAL A 144 -17.63 3.80 10.39
N SER A 145 -16.48 4.00 9.74
CA SER A 145 -16.01 5.34 9.36
C SER A 145 -16.97 6.03 8.40
N THR A 146 -17.53 5.29 7.43
CA THR A 146 -18.50 5.83 6.47
C THR A 146 -19.77 6.30 7.17
N LEU A 147 -20.28 5.53 8.14
CA LEU A 147 -21.44 5.91 8.94
C LEU A 147 -21.16 7.16 9.77
N LEU A 148 -20.01 7.21 10.45
CA LEU A 148 -19.62 8.36 11.25
C LEU A 148 -19.44 9.63 10.40
N ILE A 149 -18.80 9.51 9.23
CA ILE A 149 -18.69 10.59 8.26
C ILE A 149 -20.08 11.04 7.80
N TYR A 150 -20.96 10.09 7.45
CA TYR A 150 -22.32 10.40 7.02
C TYR A 150 -23.10 11.16 8.09
N PHE A 151 -23.07 10.73 9.36
CA PHE A 151 -23.73 11.45 10.45
C PHE A 151 -23.14 12.84 10.67
N THR A 152 -21.81 12.95 10.68
CA THR A 152 -21.11 14.25 10.81
C THR A 152 -21.51 15.22 9.71
N VAL A 153 -21.56 14.75 8.47
CA VAL A 153 -21.93 15.55 7.30
C VAL A 153 -23.42 15.92 7.33
N LYS A 154 -24.29 14.99 7.71
CA LYS A 154 -25.73 15.20 7.80
C LYS A 154 -26.09 16.26 8.84
N GLU A 155 -25.44 16.23 10.01
CA GLU A 155 -25.61 17.24 11.05
C GLU A 155 -25.21 18.65 10.57
N ASN A 156 -24.32 18.74 9.58
CA ASN A 156 -23.86 20.00 8.99
C ASN A 156 -24.66 20.42 7.75
N GLY A 157 -25.89 19.92 7.57
CA GLY A 157 -26.82 20.42 6.55
C GLY A 157 -26.66 19.82 5.16
N PHE A 158 -26.13 18.60 5.04
CA PHE A 158 -26.12 17.89 3.76
C PHE A 158 -27.53 17.41 3.37
N ASP A 159 -28.07 18.02 2.31
CA ASP A 159 -29.46 17.82 1.84
C ASP A 159 -29.67 16.54 0.99
N GLY A 160 -28.60 15.76 0.75
CA GLY A 160 -28.70 14.36 0.37
C GLY A 160 -28.00 13.95 -0.92
N TRP A 161 -27.97 12.63 -1.14
CA TRP A 161 -27.23 11.96 -2.22
C TRP A 161 -27.65 12.35 -3.64
N ASN A 162 -28.86 12.88 -3.82
CA ASN A 162 -29.41 13.23 -5.13
C ASN A 162 -28.62 14.35 -5.82
N GLU A 163 -28.07 15.30 -5.07
CA GLU A 163 -27.26 16.40 -5.61
C GLU A 163 -25.92 15.89 -6.16
N LEU A 164 -25.33 14.90 -5.49
CA LEU A 164 -24.05 14.29 -5.89
C LEU A 164 -24.20 13.48 -7.18
N PHE A 165 -25.24 12.64 -7.25
CA PHE A 165 -25.47 11.79 -8.43
C PHE A 165 -26.10 12.53 -9.62
N GLY A 166 -26.56 13.77 -9.42
CA GLY A 166 -27.01 14.64 -10.50
C GLY A 166 -25.88 15.14 -11.42
N GLN A 167 -24.62 15.11 -10.96
CA GLN A 167 -23.48 15.58 -11.74
C GLN A 167 -22.93 14.47 -12.64
N LYS A 168 -23.16 14.59 -13.96
CA LYS A 168 -22.73 13.59 -14.96
C LYS A 168 -21.22 13.29 -14.90
N HIS A 169 -20.38 14.32 -14.77
CA HIS A 169 -18.92 14.17 -14.73
C HIS A 169 -18.43 13.44 -13.48
N PHE A 170 -19.11 13.62 -12.35
CA PHE A 170 -18.83 12.88 -11.13
C PHE A 170 -19.15 11.39 -11.33
N LEU A 171 -20.36 11.10 -11.80
CA LEU A 171 -20.81 9.73 -12.03
C LEU A 171 -19.92 8.99 -13.05
N THR A 172 -19.57 9.62 -14.17
CA THR A 172 -18.69 8.98 -15.17
C THR A 172 -17.30 8.71 -14.63
N SER A 173 -16.76 9.60 -13.79
CA SER A 173 -15.45 9.41 -13.16
C SER A 173 -15.47 8.27 -12.13
N VAL A 174 -16.52 8.18 -11.33
CA VAL A 174 -16.74 7.08 -10.38
C VAL A 174 -16.85 5.74 -11.13
N ILE A 175 -17.71 5.67 -12.15
CA ILE A 175 -17.89 4.45 -12.95
C ILE A 175 -16.59 4.06 -13.63
N GLY A 176 -15.90 5.02 -14.26
CA GLY A 176 -14.62 4.79 -14.94
C GLY A 176 -13.55 4.28 -13.98
N PHE A 177 -13.45 4.86 -12.79
CA PHE A 177 -12.51 4.43 -11.75
C PHE A 177 -12.80 3.02 -11.23
N CYS A 178 -14.06 2.72 -10.90
CA CYS A 178 -14.46 1.38 -10.46
C CYS A 178 -14.25 0.33 -11.56
N ALA A 179 -14.62 0.65 -12.80
CA ALA A 179 -14.40 -0.24 -13.94
C ALA A 179 -12.91 -0.50 -14.17
N TRP A 180 -12.07 0.54 -14.08
CA TRP A 180 -10.62 0.42 -14.16
C TRP A 180 -10.07 -0.52 -13.08
N GLN A 181 -10.46 -0.34 -11.81
CA GLN A 181 -10.01 -1.20 -10.72
C GLN A 181 -10.41 -2.67 -10.92
N LEU A 182 -11.64 -2.92 -11.37
CA LEU A 182 -12.11 -4.28 -11.67
C LEU A 182 -11.35 -4.89 -12.84
N LEU A 183 -11.14 -4.14 -13.94
CA LEU A 183 -10.36 -4.59 -15.10
C LEU A 183 -8.92 -4.94 -14.70
N MET A 184 -8.27 -4.08 -13.91
CA MET A 184 -6.92 -4.33 -13.40
C MET A 184 -6.88 -5.56 -12.49
N THR A 185 -7.91 -5.77 -11.67
CA THR A 185 -8.02 -6.95 -10.81
C THR A 185 -8.19 -8.24 -11.62
N VAL A 186 -9.06 -8.24 -12.63
CA VAL A 186 -9.23 -9.38 -13.54
C VAL A 186 -7.92 -9.65 -14.30
N TRP A 187 -7.27 -8.61 -14.82
CA TRP A 187 -5.99 -8.72 -15.48
C TRP A 187 -4.91 -9.31 -14.56
N GLU A 188 -4.82 -8.88 -13.30
CA GLU A 188 -3.89 -9.43 -12.32
C GLU A 188 -4.15 -10.91 -12.05
N ILE A 189 -5.41 -11.32 -11.87
CA ILE A 189 -5.77 -12.72 -11.66
C ILE A 189 -5.41 -13.57 -12.87
N VAL A 190 -5.74 -13.11 -14.08
CA VAL A 190 -5.44 -13.83 -15.32
C VAL A 190 -3.94 -13.91 -15.55
N SER A 191 -3.22 -12.79 -15.43
CA SER A 191 -1.77 -12.74 -15.61
C SER A 191 -1.04 -13.61 -14.60
N PHE A 192 -1.50 -13.67 -13.35
CA PHE A 192 -0.93 -14.57 -12.35
C PHE A 192 -1.11 -16.04 -12.75
N ARG A 193 -2.31 -16.43 -13.19
CA ARG A 193 -2.59 -17.80 -13.65
C ARG A 193 -1.80 -18.20 -14.89
N MET A 194 -1.44 -17.24 -15.74
CA MET A 194 -0.62 -17.45 -16.93
C MET A 194 0.90 -17.44 -16.64
N THR A 195 1.31 -16.95 -15.47
CA THR A 195 2.73 -16.83 -15.12
C THR A 195 3.24 -18.17 -14.60
N THR A 196 4.42 -18.59 -15.06
CA THR A 196 5.09 -19.82 -14.59
C THR A 196 5.82 -19.65 -13.27
N ASN A 197 5.99 -18.42 -12.77
CA ASN A 197 6.63 -18.12 -11.50
C ASN A 197 5.57 -17.94 -10.38
N PRO A 198 5.33 -18.97 -9.54
CA PRO A 198 4.36 -18.90 -8.46
C PRO A 198 4.77 -17.97 -7.32
N GLU A 199 6.04 -17.54 -7.27
CA GLU A 199 6.57 -16.71 -6.18
C GLU A 199 6.38 -15.21 -6.40
N ASN A 200 5.82 -14.81 -7.54
CA ASN A 200 5.60 -13.39 -7.84
C ASN A 200 4.55 -12.79 -6.89
N PRO A 201 4.80 -11.62 -6.27
CA PRO A 201 3.92 -11.08 -5.25
C PRO A 201 2.55 -10.72 -5.81
N VAL A 202 1.49 -11.00 -5.06
CA VAL A 202 0.14 -10.53 -5.41
C VAL A 202 -0.07 -9.18 -4.73
N LYS A 203 -0.45 -8.19 -5.52
CA LYS A 203 -0.74 -6.84 -5.03
C LYS A 203 -2.03 -6.87 -4.20
N ILE A 204 -1.90 -6.63 -2.91
CA ILE A 204 -3.04 -6.54 -2.01
C ILE A 204 -2.75 -5.56 -0.88
N LEU A 205 -3.75 -4.75 -0.50
CA LEU A 205 -3.64 -3.76 0.58
C LEU A 205 -4.74 -3.99 1.62
N LEU A 206 -4.73 -5.16 2.23
CA LEU A 206 -5.72 -5.51 3.27
C LEU A 206 -5.42 -4.79 4.58
N GLY A 207 -6.46 -4.23 5.18
CA GLY A 207 -6.44 -3.49 6.45
C GLY A 207 -6.06 -2.02 6.30
N GLY A 208 -5.24 -1.67 5.32
CA GLY A 208 -4.79 -0.30 5.10
C GLY A 208 -5.90 0.64 4.62
N ARG A 209 -6.88 0.13 3.88
CA ARG A 209 -7.96 0.94 3.27
C ARG A 209 -8.98 1.39 4.31
N GLY A 210 -9.45 0.48 5.15
CA GLY A 210 -10.39 0.79 6.24
C GLY A 210 -9.75 1.66 7.31
N VAL A 211 -8.49 1.38 7.68
CA VAL A 211 -7.72 2.24 8.60
C VAL A 211 -7.53 3.64 7.99
N GLY A 212 -7.21 3.73 6.69
CA GLY A 212 -7.12 5.01 5.99
C GLY A 212 -8.42 5.81 6.03
N LEU A 213 -9.57 5.16 5.81
CA LEU A 213 -10.87 5.81 5.90
C LEU A 213 -11.21 6.24 7.35
N PHE A 214 -10.77 5.48 8.34
CA PHE A 214 -10.92 5.83 9.75
C PHE A 214 -10.09 7.07 10.13
N PHE A 215 -8.85 7.17 9.63
CA PHE A 215 -8.07 8.40 9.76
C PHE A 215 -8.71 9.57 9.02
N LEU A 216 -9.31 9.35 7.84
CA LEU A 216 -10.06 10.38 7.14
C LEU A 216 -11.23 10.89 7.99
N PHE A 217 -11.97 10.01 8.66
CA PHE A 217 -13.01 10.40 9.61
C PHE A 217 -12.45 11.29 10.74
N PHE A 218 -11.32 10.92 11.36
CA PHE A 218 -10.72 11.76 12.39
C PHE A 218 -10.30 13.13 11.86
N LEU A 219 -9.73 13.18 10.66
CA LEU A 219 -9.38 14.45 10.02
C LEU A 219 -10.62 15.31 9.78
N THR A 220 -11.70 14.74 9.22
CA THR A 220 -12.93 15.48 8.96
C THR A 220 -13.65 15.90 10.24
N ALA A 221 -13.63 15.06 11.29
CA ALA A 221 -14.21 15.37 12.59
C ALA A 221 -13.40 16.47 13.31
N ALA A 222 -12.06 16.39 13.29
CA ALA A 222 -11.18 17.39 13.90
C ALA A 222 -11.32 18.76 13.22
N THR A 223 -11.47 18.81 11.89
CA THR A 223 -11.69 20.07 11.18
C THR A 223 -13.12 20.57 11.30
N GLY A 224 -14.13 19.69 11.26
CA GLY A 224 -15.54 20.06 11.35
C GLY A 224 -16.00 20.51 12.75
N SER A 225 -15.29 20.13 13.81
CA SER A 225 -15.57 20.58 15.19
C SER A 225 -14.97 21.94 15.53
N CYS A 226 -14.11 22.50 14.66
CA CYS A 226 -13.47 23.78 14.93
C CYS A 226 -14.30 25.00 14.46
N THR A 227 -15.18 24.87 13.45
CA THR A 227 -15.92 26.01 12.88
C THR A 227 -17.09 25.57 11.99
N LYS A 228 -18.18 26.35 11.94
CA LYS A 228 -19.41 26.06 11.15
C LYS A 228 -19.24 26.22 9.62
N ASP A 229 -18.05 26.57 9.13
CA ASP A 229 -17.83 26.95 7.74
C ASP A 229 -17.36 25.76 6.88
N GLN A 230 -17.97 25.62 5.68
CA GLN A 230 -17.67 24.55 4.72
C GLN A 230 -16.22 24.56 4.19
N THR A 231 -15.49 25.65 4.36
CA THR A 231 -14.12 25.84 3.87
C THR A 231 -13.11 24.87 4.50
N ASP A 232 -13.38 24.38 5.72
CA ASP A 232 -12.41 23.56 6.47
C ASP A 232 -12.42 22.08 6.07
N TYR A 233 -13.55 21.54 5.59
CA TYR A 233 -13.60 20.19 5.01
C TYR A 233 -12.71 20.07 3.77
N THR A 234 -12.67 21.13 2.97
CA THR A 234 -11.81 21.20 1.79
C THR A 234 -10.33 21.09 2.17
N VAL A 235 -9.90 21.69 3.28
CA VAL A 235 -8.50 21.58 3.77
C VAL A 235 -8.19 20.15 4.20
N ALA A 236 -9.05 19.50 4.98
CA ALA A 236 -8.86 18.10 5.38
C ALA A 236 -8.72 17.17 4.17
N LEU A 237 -9.54 17.38 3.14
CA LEU A 237 -9.51 16.60 1.91
C LEU A 237 -8.25 16.88 1.08
N TYR A 238 -7.80 18.13 0.98
CA TYR A 238 -6.51 18.45 0.35
C TYR A 238 -5.33 17.79 1.07
N VAL A 239 -5.33 17.77 2.41
CA VAL A 239 -4.30 17.08 3.20
C VAL A 239 -4.35 15.57 2.94
N ALA A 240 -5.53 14.95 3.05
CA ALA A 240 -5.71 13.53 2.76
C ALA A 240 -5.24 13.17 1.34
N ASN A 241 -5.53 14.03 0.37
CA ASN A 241 -5.10 13.83 -1.00
C ASN A 241 -3.60 14.02 -1.22
N GLY A 242 -3.02 15.04 -0.57
CA GLY A 242 -1.57 15.24 -0.55
C GLY A 242 -0.86 14.01 0.01
N LEU A 243 -1.43 13.37 1.04
CA LEU A 243 -0.93 12.11 1.58
C LEU A 243 -1.07 10.95 0.57
N LEU A 244 -2.18 10.82 -0.15
CA LEU A 244 -2.34 9.79 -1.19
C LEU A 244 -1.31 9.96 -2.32
N ILE A 245 -1.11 11.19 -2.79
CA ILE A 245 -0.10 11.50 -3.82
C ILE A 245 1.30 11.19 -3.28
N LEU A 246 1.61 11.64 -2.06
CA LEU A 246 2.87 11.37 -1.40
C LEU A 246 3.12 9.86 -1.26
N MET A 247 2.13 9.07 -0.86
CA MET A 247 2.23 7.61 -0.81
C MET A 247 2.55 7.01 -2.18
N GLY A 248 1.89 7.47 -3.24
CA GLY A 248 2.20 7.04 -4.60
C GLY A 248 3.63 7.39 -5.04
N LEU A 249 4.13 8.57 -4.67
CA LEU A 249 5.51 8.99 -4.94
C LEU A 249 6.54 8.19 -4.11
N LEU A 250 6.29 8.01 -2.82
CA LEU A 250 7.14 7.23 -1.93
C LEU A 250 7.22 5.77 -2.37
N ASN A 251 6.10 5.18 -2.81
CA ASN A 251 6.10 3.84 -3.39
C ASN A 251 6.98 3.77 -4.65
N THR A 252 6.83 4.75 -5.55
CA THR A 252 7.68 4.85 -6.76
C THR A 252 9.16 4.98 -6.42
N PHE A 253 9.51 5.79 -5.41
CA PHE A 253 10.89 5.93 -4.94
C PHE A 253 11.41 4.65 -4.26
N GLY A 254 10.58 4.00 -3.44
CA GLY A 254 10.88 2.73 -2.81
C GLY A 254 11.24 1.64 -3.83
N ILE A 255 10.53 1.59 -4.95
CA ILE A 255 10.84 0.68 -6.07
C ILE A 255 12.23 0.95 -6.65
N LEU A 256 12.62 2.22 -6.81
CA LEU A 256 13.97 2.57 -7.28
C LEU A 256 15.04 2.11 -6.27
N SER A 257 14.77 2.27 -4.97
CA SER A 257 15.65 1.76 -3.91
C SER A 257 15.78 0.23 -3.97
N ILE A 258 14.67 -0.50 -4.00
CA ILE A 258 14.63 -1.96 -4.07
C ILE A 258 15.37 -2.46 -5.31
N ARG A 259 15.28 -1.75 -6.44
CA ARG A 259 16.00 -2.10 -7.67
C ARG A 259 17.52 -1.95 -7.51
N ASN A 260 17.97 -0.90 -6.85
CA ASN A 260 19.39 -0.73 -6.54
C ASN A 260 19.88 -1.80 -5.57
N ASP A 261 19.09 -2.12 -4.54
CA ASP A 261 19.42 -3.16 -3.56
C ASP A 261 19.49 -4.54 -4.20
N SER A 262 18.58 -4.82 -5.13
CA SER A 262 18.56 -6.09 -5.87
C SER A 262 19.76 -6.23 -6.81
N ARG A 263 20.23 -5.12 -7.40
CA ARG A 263 21.46 -5.12 -8.21
C ARG A 263 22.68 -5.40 -7.34
N TRP A 264 22.80 -4.68 -6.22
CA TRP A 264 23.89 -4.89 -5.27
C TRP A 264 23.90 -6.34 -4.75
N LEU A 265 22.74 -6.87 -4.37
CA LEU A 265 22.61 -8.23 -3.86
C LEU A 265 23.02 -9.27 -4.91
N ARG A 266 22.66 -9.04 -6.18
CA ARG A 266 23.09 -9.90 -7.28
C ARG A 266 24.61 -9.94 -7.41
N GLU A 267 25.26 -8.78 -7.44
CA GLU A 267 26.73 -8.67 -7.51
C GLU A 267 27.41 -9.33 -6.30
N TYR A 268 26.84 -9.15 -5.11
CA TYR A 268 27.33 -9.77 -3.88
C TYR A 268 27.30 -11.30 -3.96
N LEU A 269 26.17 -11.88 -4.38
CA LEU A 269 26.01 -13.32 -4.52
C LEU A 269 26.91 -13.90 -5.62
N GLU A 270 27.09 -13.18 -6.73
CA GLU A 270 28.01 -13.58 -7.80
C GLU A 270 29.48 -13.62 -7.33
N LYS A 271 29.96 -12.56 -6.67
CA LYS A 271 31.33 -12.51 -6.11
C LYS A 271 31.57 -13.64 -5.11
N ARG A 272 30.59 -13.91 -4.26
CA ARG A 272 30.66 -15.02 -3.30
C ARG A 272 30.82 -16.36 -4.02
N ASN A 273 29.99 -16.63 -5.02
CA ASN A 273 30.04 -17.88 -5.77
C ASN A 273 31.38 -18.06 -6.51
N GLN A 274 31.97 -16.97 -7.01
CA GLN A 274 33.32 -16.97 -7.61
C GLN A 274 34.42 -17.23 -6.56
N GLY A 275 34.31 -16.65 -5.37
CA GLY A 275 35.25 -16.86 -4.26
C GLY A 275 35.28 -18.30 -3.74
N TYR A 276 34.14 -19.01 -3.76
CA TYR A 276 34.10 -20.45 -3.46
C TYR A 276 34.59 -21.32 -4.63
N GLY A 277 34.54 -20.82 -5.86
CA GLY A 277 35.01 -21.53 -7.06
C GLY A 277 36.53 -21.48 -7.27
N ALA A 278 37.21 -20.45 -6.76
CA ALA A 278 38.67 -20.30 -6.87
C ALA A 278 39.48 -21.14 -5.86
N GLY A 279 38.82 -21.85 -4.94
CA GLY A 279 39.43 -22.68 -3.91
C GLY A 279 39.19 -24.19 -4.08
N ARG A 280 38.78 -24.65 -5.27
CA ARG A 280 38.66 -26.07 -5.63
C ARG A 280 39.62 -26.44 -6.75
#